data_AF-A0A1H8ANV9-F1
#
_entry.id   AF-A0A1H8ANV9-F1
#
_cell.length_a   1.000
_cell.length_b   1.000
_cell.length_c   1.000
_cell.angle_alpha   90.00
_cell.angle_beta   90.00
_cell.angle_gamma   90.00
#
_symmetry.space_group_name_H-M   'P 1'
#
loop_
_entity.id
_entity.type
_entity.pdbx_description
1 polymer ?
#
loop_
_entity_poly.entity_id
_entity_poly.type
_entity_poly.pdbx_seq_one_letter_code
_entity_poly.pdbx_strand_id
1 'polypeptide(L)'
;MKLHIKQIFIIVSVIGFVTLAGLFTGKTRMNEQLALSIPLANAAINPSPTIISGASQDVLIDKIIVVSGLRKQIDHVGEKLLEDIHQSSKKPDDPILVEEIEKIVTEIYRPEFFLSQLRNSLKQNFKYAQLETLVQMYSTPLMQKITQIESRELDLGALEVFIENLVRTPLSTNRLRLLQDLEAVTRTTEFVTELSICTRRALLMGKVNGDTEAMSAFDSNISAQKIEIRDTTYQGVIFIMAYSYQELTNMELNEYIQFYQTAEGKLFITETVDTLIEAFQAKSLQTGRRIAELAIVK
;
A
#
# COMPACT_ATOMS: atom_id res chain seq x y z
N MET A 1 -3.79 34.68 -16.98
CA MET A 1 -2.63 33.79 -16.83
C MET A 1 -3.15 32.36 -16.75
N LYS A 2 -3.38 31.72 -17.90
CA LYS A 2 -3.98 30.38 -18.01
C LYS A 2 -2.87 29.35 -17.93
N LEU A 3 -2.59 28.85 -16.73
CA LEU A 3 -1.64 27.76 -16.53
C LEU A 3 -2.29 26.45 -17.01
N HIS A 4 -1.55 25.70 -17.82
CA HIS A 4 -1.96 24.47 -18.50
C HIS A 4 -2.29 23.34 -17.50
N ILE A 5 -3.57 23.21 -17.12
CA ILE A 5 -4.15 22.14 -16.26
C ILE A 5 -4.04 20.73 -16.89
N LYS A 6 -3.66 20.62 -18.17
CA LYS A 6 -3.60 19.34 -18.91
C LYS A 6 -2.39 18.43 -18.58
N GLN A 7 -1.41 18.89 -17.79
CA GLN A 7 -0.18 18.13 -17.52
C GLN A 7 -0.17 17.39 -16.16
N ILE A 8 -1.24 17.46 -15.37
CA ILE A 8 -1.32 16.88 -14.01
C ILE A 8 -2.01 15.49 -13.99
N PHE A 9 -2.32 14.91 -15.15
CA PHE A 9 -3.28 13.80 -15.31
C PHE A 9 -2.70 12.36 -15.14
N ILE A 10 -1.57 12.14 -14.46
CA ILE A 10 -0.81 10.88 -14.63
C ILE A 10 -0.53 10.06 -13.34
N ILE A 11 -0.95 10.46 -12.13
CA ILE A 11 -0.26 9.99 -10.90
C ILE A 11 -1.09 9.10 -9.93
N VAL A 12 -2.30 8.64 -10.24
CA VAL A 12 -3.20 8.11 -9.18
C VAL A 12 -3.10 6.61 -8.85
N SER A 13 -2.77 5.72 -9.77
CA SER A 13 -2.84 4.27 -9.52
C SER A 13 -1.56 3.66 -8.93
N VAL A 14 -0.98 4.18 -7.83
CA VAL A 14 0.05 3.39 -7.10
C VAL A 14 -0.32 3.14 -5.62
N ILE A 15 -1.49 3.61 -5.15
CA ILE A 15 -2.09 3.12 -3.88
C ILE A 15 -3.24 2.11 -4.12
N GLY A 16 -3.69 1.92 -5.36
CA GLY A 16 -3.86 0.58 -5.94
C GLY A 16 -2.69 0.42 -6.91
N PHE A 17 -1.96 -0.69 -6.95
CA PHE A 17 -0.50 -0.60 -6.81
C PHE A 17 0.39 -0.19 -8.01
N VAL A 18 0.00 -0.01 -9.28
CA VAL A 18 0.93 0.60 -10.30
C VAL A 18 0.25 1.32 -11.50
N THR A 19 0.63 2.58 -11.82
CA THR A 19 0.04 3.45 -12.86
C THR A 19 0.42 3.14 -14.32
N LEU A 20 -0.55 3.12 -15.26
CA LEU A 20 -0.79 4.17 -16.31
C LEU A 20 -1.81 3.79 -17.44
N ALA A 21 -2.81 4.69 -17.64
CA ALA A 21 -3.60 5.09 -18.83
C ALA A 21 -4.85 4.30 -19.34
N GLY A 22 -6.02 5.00 -19.40
CA GLY A 22 -6.92 4.99 -20.57
C GLY A 22 -8.47 4.93 -20.40
N LEU A 23 -9.12 6.08 -20.17
CA LEU A 23 -10.43 6.55 -20.73
C LEU A 23 -11.81 5.86 -20.42
N PHE A 24 -12.80 6.75 -20.16
CA PHE A 24 -14.28 6.68 -20.32
C PHE A 24 -15.24 6.19 -19.19
N THR A 25 -15.90 7.20 -18.59
CA THR A 25 -17.36 7.39 -18.32
C THR A 25 -18.21 6.35 -17.60
N GLY A 26 -18.92 6.79 -16.54
CA GLY A 26 -20.26 6.27 -16.25
C GLY A 26 -20.78 6.32 -14.79
N LYS A 27 -21.16 7.51 -14.32
CA LYS A 27 -22.42 7.84 -13.59
C LYS A 27 -22.97 6.86 -12.50
N THR A 28 -23.02 7.35 -11.25
CA THR A 28 -24.16 7.48 -10.27
C THR A 28 -23.66 7.32 -8.82
N ARG A 29 -24.29 7.78 -7.72
CA ARG A 29 -24.96 9.01 -7.22
C ARG A 29 -25.42 8.65 -5.77
N MET A 30 -25.35 9.62 -4.83
CA MET A 30 -26.06 9.74 -3.52
C MET A 30 -25.23 9.40 -2.26
N ASN A 31 -24.90 10.39 -1.41
CA ASN A 31 -25.68 11.03 -0.30
C ASN A 31 -25.81 10.11 0.93
N GLU A 32 -25.65 10.49 2.20
CA GLU A 32 -25.50 11.79 2.88
C GLU A 32 -25.12 11.51 4.37
N GLN A 33 -24.34 12.43 4.95
CA GLN A 33 -24.22 12.86 6.37
C GLN A 33 -24.66 11.98 7.56
N LEU A 34 -23.80 11.99 8.59
CA LEU A 34 -24.21 12.38 9.96
C LEU A 34 -23.00 12.85 10.78
N ALA A 35 -23.11 14.06 11.32
CA ALA A 35 -22.19 14.63 12.31
C ALA A 35 -22.63 14.24 13.73
N LEU A 36 -21.70 14.12 14.67
CA LEU A 36 -21.89 14.42 16.10
C LEU A 36 -20.52 14.53 16.82
N SER A 37 -20.51 15.27 17.91
CA SER A 37 -19.39 15.98 18.55
C SER A 37 -18.89 15.34 19.88
N ILE A 38 -17.87 16.00 20.47
CA ILE A 38 -17.33 16.03 21.87
C ILE A 38 -16.10 15.12 22.26
N PRO A 39 -15.27 15.46 23.29
CA PRO A 39 -13.81 15.68 23.19
C PRO A 39 -12.91 14.86 24.16
N LEU A 40 -11.59 15.16 24.17
CA LEU A 40 -10.51 14.83 25.16
C LEU A 40 -9.59 13.59 24.95
N ALA A 41 -9.00 13.50 23.75
CA ALA A 41 -7.57 13.71 23.43
C ALA A 41 -6.37 13.02 24.14
N ASN A 42 -6.43 12.53 25.38
CA ASN A 42 -5.16 12.19 26.08
C ASN A 42 -5.13 10.87 26.86
N ALA A 43 -6.23 10.11 26.87
CA ALA A 43 -6.32 8.84 27.61
C ALA A 43 -6.36 7.58 26.72
N ALA A 44 -6.36 7.71 25.39
CA ALA A 44 -6.72 6.61 24.49
C ALA A 44 -5.55 5.70 24.04
N ILE A 45 -4.29 6.16 24.09
CA ILE A 45 -3.11 5.40 23.59
C ILE A 45 -2.31 4.74 24.72
N ASN A 46 -2.61 5.06 25.99
CA ASN A 46 -2.04 4.38 27.14
C ASN A 46 -3.06 3.40 27.71
N PRO A 47 -3.19 2.18 27.15
CA PRO A 47 -4.04 1.18 27.76
C PRO A 47 -3.56 0.90 29.18
N SER A 48 -4.50 0.81 30.12
CA SER A 48 -4.22 0.11 31.38
C SER A 48 -3.88 -1.34 31.00
N PRO A 49 -2.76 -1.92 31.51
CA PRO A 49 -2.29 -3.22 31.05
C PRO A 49 -3.33 -4.28 31.34
N THR A 50 -4.06 -4.70 30.31
CA THR A 50 -4.94 -5.86 30.36
C THR A 50 -4.11 -7.03 29.86
N ILE A 51 -3.47 -7.73 30.80
CA ILE A 51 -2.65 -8.92 30.50
C ILE A 51 -3.56 -9.92 29.77
N ILE A 52 -3.24 -10.25 28.51
CA ILE A 52 -3.89 -11.34 27.78
C ILE A 52 -3.18 -12.62 28.24
N SER A 53 -3.46 -13.01 29.48
CA SER A 53 -2.79 -14.14 30.13
C SER A 53 -3.14 -15.44 29.40
N GLY A 54 -2.13 -16.10 28.81
CA GLY A 54 -2.22 -17.48 28.31
C GLY A 54 -2.34 -17.66 26.79
N ALA A 55 -2.30 -16.61 25.97
CA ALA A 55 -2.20 -16.77 24.51
C ALA A 55 -0.79 -17.24 24.13
N SER A 56 -0.65 -18.06 23.09
CA SER A 56 0.68 -18.35 22.52
C SER A 56 1.17 -17.16 21.69
N GLN A 57 2.49 -17.07 21.45
CA GLN A 57 3.05 -16.04 20.58
C GLN A 57 2.41 -16.06 19.18
N ASP A 58 2.18 -17.26 18.62
CA ASP A 58 1.54 -17.42 17.31
C ASP A 58 0.10 -16.87 17.30
N VAL A 59 -0.66 -17.04 18.39
CA VAL A 59 -2.01 -16.45 18.53
C VAL A 59 -1.97 -14.92 18.56
N LEU A 60 -0.98 -14.31 19.23
CA LEU A 60 -0.82 -12.85 19.22
C LEU A 60 -0.41 -12.33 17.84
N ILE A 61 0.45 -13.06 17.12
CA ILE A 61 0.85 -12.74 15.75
C ILE A 61 -0.36 -12.77 14.81
N ASP A 62 -1.17 -13.84 14.86
CA ASP A 62 -2.39 -13.91 14.06
C ASP A 62 -3.36 -12.78 14.41
N LYS A 63 -3.48 -12.45 15.71
CA LYS A 63 -4.33 -11.36 16.15
C LYS A 63 -3.85 -10.02 15.62
N ILE A 64 -2.56 -9.68 15.72
CA ILE A 64 -2.05 -8.39 15.23
C ILE A 64 -2.22 -8.27 13.71
N ILE A 65 -1.98 -9.32 12.94
CA ILE A 65 -2.21 -9.35 11.48
C ILE A 65 -3.68 -9.04 11.13
N VAL A 66 -4.62 -9.49 11.95
CA VAL A 66 -6.05 -9.21 11.76
C VAL A 66 -6.42 -7.80 12.22
N VAL A 67 -6.04 -7.40 13.44
CA VAL A 67 -6.48 -6.11 14.01
C VAL A 67 -5.79 -4.90 13.38
N SER A 68 -4.65 -5.08 12.73
CA SER A 68 -4.01 -4.03 11.92
C SER A 68 -4.57 -3.93 10.49
N GLY A 69 -5.48 -4.81 10.10
CA GLY A 69 -6.04 -4.86 8.74
C GLY A 69 -5.13 -5.51 7.70
N LEU A 70 -3.90 -5.90 8.05
CA LEU A 70 -2.95 -6.53 7.12
C LEU A 70 -3.49 -7.80 6.48
N ARG A 71 -4.27 -8.60 7.22
CA ARG A 71 -4.92 -9.80 6.65
C ARG A 71 -5.75 -9.44 5.43
N LYS A 72 -6.61 -8.42 5.54
CA LYS A 72 -7.48 -7.99 4.45
C LYS A 72 -6.68 -7.46 3.27
N GLN A 73 -5.64 -6.67 3.53
CA GLN A 73 -4.78 -6.14 2.46
C GLN A 73 -4.08 -7.28 1.69
N ILE A 74 -3.56 -8.28 2.41
CA ILE A 74 -2.83 -9.41 1.81
C ILE A 74 -3.77 -10.38 1.09
N ASP A 75 -4.97 -10.62 1.61
CA ASP A 75 -5.94 -11.55 1.00
C ASP A 75 -6.33 -11.15 -0.44
N HIS A 76 -6.26 -9.85 -0.79
CA HIS A 76 -6.63 -9.34 -2.11
C HIS A 76 -5.42 -8.99 -3.00
N VAL A 77 -4.20 -9.37 -2.62
CA VAL A 77 -2.98 -8.97 -3.33
C VAL A 77 -2.96 -9.44 -4.80
N GLY A 78 -3.36 -10.70 -5.05
CA GLY A 78 -3.41 -11.25 -6.39
C GLY A 78 -4.48 -10.58 -7.26
N GLU A 79 -5.67 -10.36 -6.69
CA GLU A 79 -6.78 -9.70 -7.39
C GLU A 79 -6.42 -8.28 -7.80
N LYS A 80 -5.78 -7.50 -6.92
CA LYS A 80 -5.34 -6.14 -7.26
C LYS A 80 -4.25 -6.11 -8.34
N LEU A 81 -3.33 -7.08 -8.34
CA LEU A 81 -2.37 -7.20 -9.44
C LEU A 81 -3.03 -7.56 -10.78
N LEU A 82 -4.08 -8.38 -10.76
CA LEU A 82 -4.85 -8.69 -11.97
C LEU A 82 -5.64 -7.48 -12.47
N GLU A 83 -6.27 -6.72 -11.56
CA GLU A 83 -6.92 -5.45 -11.90
C GLU A 83 -5.94 -4.48 -12.58
N ASP A 84 -4.73 -4.34 -12.03
CA ASP A 84 -3.66 -3.51 -12.60
C ASP A 84 -3.27 -3.98 -14.01
N ILE A 85 -3.16 -5.30 -14.23
CA ILE A 85 -2.89 -5.86 -15.56
C ILE A 85 -4.02 -5.56 -16.54
N HIS A 86 -5.27 -5.76 -16.15
CA HIS A 86 -6.44 -5.52 -17.00
C HIS A 86 -6.55 -4.05 -17.43
N GLN A 87 -6.24 -3.13 -16.51
CA GLN A 87 -6.32 -1.68 -16.69
C GLN A 87 -5.06 -1.09 -17.34
N SER A 88 -3.98 -1.86 -17.48
CA SER A 88 -2.73 -1.36 -18.04
C SER A 88 -2.85 -1.07 -19.54
N SER A 89 -2.52 0.16 -19.93
CA SER A 89 -2.32 0.54 -21.35
C SER A 89 -1.17 -0.22 -22.04
N LYS A 90 -0.32 -0.89 -21.26
CA LYS A 90 0.86 -1.62 -21.73
C LYS A 90 0.67 -3.14 -21.72
N LYS A 91 -0.55 -3.63 -21.48
CA LYS A 91 -0.83 -5.06 -21.60
C LYS A 91 -0.60 -5.53 -23.05
N PRO A 92 -0.15 -6.77 -23.27
CA PRO A 92 -0.01 -7.29 -24.63
C PRO A 92 -1.33 -7.24 -25.42
N ASP A 93 -1.23 -7.02 -26.73
CA ASP A 93 -2.40 -7.05 -27.63
C ASP A 93 -2.93 -8.48 -27.85
N ASP A 94 -2.09 -9.49 -27.64
CA ASP A 94 -2.45 -10.91 -27.77
C ASP A 94 -3.24 -11.38 -26.54
N PRO A 95 -4.56 -11.66 -26.66
CA PRO A 95 -5.40 -12.04 -25.54
C PRO A 95 -5.00 -13.39 -24.91
N ILE A 96 -4.39 -14.30 -25.69
CA ILE A 96 -3.93 -15.59 -25.18
C ILE A 96 -2.71 -15.38 -24.27
N LEU A 97 -1.80 -14.49 -24.68
CA LEU A 97 -0.65 -14.13 -23.86
C LEU A 97 -1.07 -13.42 -22.57
N VAL A 98 -2.11 -12.58 -22.64
CA VAL A 98 -2.68 -11.92 -21.46
C VAL A 98 -3.26 -12.96 -20.48
N GLU A 99 -4.05 -13.92 -20.96
CA GLU A 99 -4.62 -14.99 -20.13
C GLU A 99 -3.53 -15.85 -19.44
N GLU A 100 -2.45 -16.17 -20.14
CA GLU A 100 -1.31 -16.89 -19.55
C GLU A 100 -0.58 -16.06 -18.48
N ILE A 101 -0.42 -14.75 -18.69
CA ILE A 101 0.16 -13.84 -17.68
C ILE A 101 -0.74 -13.77 -16.44
N GLU A 102 -2.06 -13.66 -16.61
CA GLU A 102 -3.04 -13.65 -15.52
C GLU A 102 -2.99 -14.94 -14.69
N LYS A 103 -2.88 -16.09 -15.36
CA LYS A 103 -2.68 -17.38 -14.71
C LYS A 103 -1.38 -17.45 -13.92
N ILE A 104 -0.27 -16.97 -14.50
CA ILE A 104 1.02 -16.87 -13.80
C ILE A 104 0.89 -16.04 -12.53
N VAL A 105 0.25 -14.87 -12.61
CA VAL A 105 0.07 -13.96 -11.48
C VAL A 105 -0.78 -14.61 -10.38
N THR A 106 -1.92 -15.19 -10.76
CA THR A 106 -2.82 -15.91 -9.83
C THR A 106 -2.11 -17.04 -9.08
N GLU A 107 -1.25 -17.79 -9.78
CA GLU A 107 -0.52 -18.91 -9.19
C GLU A 107 0.61 -18.46 -8.26
N ILE A 108 1.27 -17.35 -8.57
CA ILE A 108 2.47 -16.85 -7.86
C ILE A 108 2.10 -16.01 -6.64
N TYR A 109 1.15 -15.08 -6.79
CA TYR A 109 0.79 -14.07 -5.80
C TYR A 109 -0.31 -14.55 -4.85
N ARG A 110 -0.08 -15.72 -4.26
CA ARG A 110 -0.99 -16.33 -3.30
C ARG A 110 -0.88 -15.67 -1.91
N PRO A 111 -1.98 -15.24 -1.29
CA PRO A 111 -1.97 -14.59 0.03
C PRO A 111 -1.24 -15.41 1.10
N GLU A 112 -1.33 -16.74 1.05
CA GLU A 112 -0.70 -17.64 2.02
C GLU A 112 0.81 -17.46 2.09
N PHE A 113 1.46 -17.18 0.96
CA PHE A 113 2.89 -16.92 0.93
C PHE A 113 3.23 -15.67 1.72
N PHE A 114 2.57 -14.54 1.43
CA PHE A 114 2.81 -13.26 2.10
C PHE A 114 2.49 -13.33 3.59
N LEU A 115 1.38 -13.96 3.96
CA LEU A 115 1.02 -14.18 5.37
C LEU A 115 2.05 -15.05 6.08
N SER A 116 2.63 -16.06 5.42
CA SER A 116 3.68 -16.88 6.02
C SER A 116 4.98 -16.10 6.25
N GLN A 117 5.39 -15.26 5.29
CA GLN A 117 6.58 -14.41 5.44
C GLN A 117 6.39 -13.43 6.59
N LEU A 118 5.24 -12.75 6.64
CA LEU A 118 4.92 -11.81 7.70
C LEU A 118 4.89 -12.48 9.09
N ARG A 119 4.26 -13.66 9.22
CA ARG A 119 4.29 -14.42 10.48
C ARG A 119 5.69 -14.76 10.93
N ASN A 120 6.55 -15.20 10.00
CA ASN A 120 7.92 -15.58 10.32
C ASN A 120 8.75 -14.36 10.78
N SER A 121 8.64 -13.24 10.08
CA SER A 121 9.30 -11.98 10.49
C SER A 121 8.83 -11.54 11.88
N LEU A 122 7.51 -11.47 12.11
CA LEU A 122 6.97 -11.06 13.41
C LEU A 122 7.41 -12.02 14.54
N LYS A 123 7.48 -13.32 14.27
CA LYS A 123 7.94 -14.33 15.25
C LYS A 123 9.41 -14.19 15.60
N GLN A 124 10.25 -13.86 14.62
CA GLN A 124 11.69 -13.70 14.82
C GLN A 124 12.05 -12.39 15.52
N ASN A 125 11.31 -11.31 15.21
CA ASN A 125 11.71 -9.96 15.62
C ASN A 125 10.95 -9.44 16.85
N PHE A 126 9.83 -10.04 17.24
CA PHE A 126 9.08 -9.61 18.43
C PHE A 126 9.16 -10.60 19.59
N LYS A 127 9.38 -10.04 20.78
CA LYS A 127 9.14 -10.75 22.05
C LYS A 127 7.64 -10.79 22.35
N TYR A 128 7.21 -11.80 23.10
CA TYR A 128 5.82 -11.97 23.52
C TYR A 128 5.19 -10.69 24.11
N ALA A 129 5.86 -10.05 25.07
CA ALA A 129 5.36 -8.82 25.71
C ALA A 129 5.19 -7.65 24.71
N GLN A 130 6.03 -7.56 23.68
CA GLN A 130 5.90 -6.52 22.65
C GLN A 130 4.69 -6.78 21.76
N LEU A 131 4.38 -8.05 21.46
CA LEU A 131 3.17 -8.43 20.73
C LEU A 131 1.90 -8.16 21.55
N GLU A 132 1.92 -8.40 22.86
CA GLU A 132 0.80 -8.04 23.73
C GLU A 132 0.54 -6.53 23.71
N THR A 133 1.60 -5.72 23.84
CA THR A 133 1.49 -4.25 23.75
C THR A 133 0.95 -3.81 22.40
N LEU A 134 1.45 -4.37 21.29
CA LEU A 134 0.92 -4.09 19.94
C LEU A 134 -0.56 -4.41 19.83
N VAL A 135 -0.98 -5.59 20.26
CA VAL A 135 -2.39 -6.00 20.25
C VAL A 135 -3.25 -5.03 21.06
N GLN A 136 -2.79 -4.59 22.24
CA GLN A 136 -3.51 -3.62 23.05
C GLN A 136 -3.63 -2.26 22.35
N MET A 137 -2.54 -1.75 21.75
CA MET A 137 -2.54 -0.47 21.02
C MET A 137 -3.52 -0.50 19.83
N TYR A 138 -3.51 -1.57 19.03
CA TYR A 138 -4.46 -1.73 17.91
C TYR A 138 -5.90 -2.03 18.35
N SER A 139 -6.12 -2.40 19.61
CA SER A 139 -7.47 -2.62 20.15
C SER A 139 -8.15 -1.32 20.62
N THR A 140 -7.47 -0.17 20.52
CA THR A 140 -8.05 1.13 20.88
C THR A 140 -9.13 1.57 19.88
N PRO A 141 -10.16 2.33 20.30
CA PRO A 141 -11.21 2.79 19.39
C PRO A 141 -10.68 3.59 18.19
N LEU A 142 -9.62 4.38 18.40
CA LEU A 142 -8.99 5.15 17.33
C LEU A 142 -8.32 4.23 16.30
N MET A 143 -7.53 3.24 16.73
CA MET A 143 -6.86 2.31 15.81
C MET A 143 -7.86 1.42 15.07
N GLN A 144 -8.96 1.03 15.71
CA GLN A 144 -10.06 0.33 15.05
C GLN A 144 -10.75 1.19 13.98
N LYS A 145 -11.01 2.47 14.27
CA LYS A 145 -11.53 3.44 13.29
C LYS A 145 -10.58 3.59 12.10
N ILE A 146 -9.28 3.75 12.35
CA ILE A 146 -8.25 3.86 11.32
C ILE A 146 -8.20 2.59 10.46
N THR A 147 -8.17 1.42 11.08
CA THR A 147 -8.18 0.13 10.35
C THR A 147 -9.43 0.00 9.49
N GLN A 148 -10.60 0.46 9.98
CA GLN A 148 -11.82 0.48 9.20
C GLN A 148 -11.71 1.42 7.99
N ILE A 149 -11.13 2.61 8.16
CA ILE A 149 -10.86 3.56 7.07
C ILE A 149 -9.95 2.92 6.01
N GLU A 150 -8.81 2.37 6.43
CA GLU A 150 -7.81 1.73 5.56
C GLU A 150 -8.35 0.49 4.85
N SER A 151 -9.39 -0.14 5.41
CA SER A 151 -10.05 -1.30 4.80
C SER A 151 -11.02 -0.95 3.67
N ARG A 152 -11.34 0.33 3.46
CA ARG A 152 -12.29 0.75 2.42
C ARG A 152 -11.64 0.63 1.05
N GLU A 153 -12.43 0.23 0.07
CA GLU A 153 -11.99 0.30 -1.31
C GLU A 153 -11.85 1.78 -1.74
N LEU A 154 -10.79 2.07 -2.49
CA LEU A 154 -10.55 3.41 -2.99
C LEU A 154 -11.48 3.71 -4.17
N ASP A 155 -12.41 4.63 -3.98
CA ASP A 155 -13.23 5.16 -5.07
C ASP A 155 -12.42 6.18 -5.87
N LEU A 156 -11.90 5.74 -7.02
CA LEU A 156 -11.09 6.57 -7.91
C LEU A 156 -11.85 7.81 -8.43
N GLY A 157 -13.16 7.71 -8.65
CA GLY A 157 -13.97 8.83 -9.10
C GLY A 157 -14.16 9.87 -8.00
N ALA A 158 -14.40 9.42 -6.77
CA ALA A 158 -14.48 10.32 -5.62
C ALA A 158 -13.11 10.95 -5.29
N LEU A 159 -12.02 10.21 -5.46
CA LEU A 159 -10.66 10.73 -5.31
C LEU A 159 -10.34 11.82 -6.34
N GLU A 160 -10.72 11.63 -7.61
CA GLU A 160 -10.54 12.65 -8.66
C GLU A 160 -11.27 13.95 -8.29
N VAL A 161 -12.54 13.86 -7.90
CA VAL A 161 -13.34 15.01 -7.44
C VAL A 161 -12.71 15.67 -6.20
N PHE A 162 -12.17 14.87 -5.27
CA PHE A 162 -11.48 15.39 -4.10
C PHE A 162 -10.22 16.17 -4.48
N ILE A 163 -9.38 15.65 -5.38
CA ILE A 163 -8.16 16.31 -5.86
C ILE A 163 -8.51 17.62 -6.58
N GLU A 164 -9.54 17.65 -7.42
CA GLU A 164 -10.01 18.88 -8.06
C GLU A 164 -10.44 19.95 -7.04
N ASN A 165 -11.09 19.52 -5.96
CA ASN A 165 -11.49 20.40 -4.87
C ASN A 165 -10.29 20.95 -4.09
N LEU A 166 -9.20 20.19 -3.93
CA LEU A 166 -7.98 20.68 -3.26
C LEU A 166 -7.33 21.86 -3.97
N VAL A 167 -7.52 22.00 -5.29
CA VAL A 167 -7.04 23.18 -6.05
C VAL A 167 -7.79 24.44 -5.62
N ARG A 168 -9.08 24.32 -5.28
CA ARG A 168 -9.94 25.43 -4.87
C ARG A 168 -9.87 25.70 -3.38
N THR A 169 -9.71 24.65 -2.59
CA THR A 169 -9.66 24.69 -1.14
C THR A 169 -8.48 23.84 -0.68
N PRO A 170 -7.26 24.41 -0.69
CA PRO A 170 -6.07 23.69 -0.26
C PRO A 170 -6.18 23.22 1.19
N LEU A 171 -5.51 22.12 1.50
CA LEU A 171 -5.36 21.67 2.89
C LEU A 171 -4.72 22.77 3.73
N SER A 172 -5.15 22.93 4.97
CA SER A 172 -4.43 23.77 5.93
C SER A 172 -2.98 23.30 6.07
N THR A 173 -2.05 24.23 6.30
CA THR A 173 -0.63 23.91 6.48
C THR A 173 -0.40 22.85 7.55
N ASN A 174 -1.16 22.89 8.65
CA ASN A 174 -1.07 21.88 9.70
C ASN A 174 -1.53 20.50 9.23
N ARG A 175 -2.63 20.41 8.47
CA ARG A 175 -3.10 19.13 7.93
C ARG A 175 -2.07 18.55 6.96
N LEU A 176 -1.53 19.36 6.06
CA LEU A 176 -0.51 18.90 5.12
C LEU A 176 0.71 18.35 5.87
N ARG A 177 1.25 19.08 6.85
CA ARG A 177 2.37 18.62 7.67
C ARG A 177 2.09 17.28 8.33
N LEU A 178 0.91 17.08 8.93
CA LEU A 178 0.56 15.80 9.56
C LEU A 178 0.53 14.64 8.55
N LEU A 179 0.06 14.86 7.32
CA LEU A 179 0.10 13.81 6.28
C LEU A 179 1.53 13.48 5.84
N GLN A 180 2.40 14.48 5.78
CA GLN A 180 3.83 14.28 5.48
C GLN A 180 4.54 13.53 6.61
N ASP A 181 4.24 13.89 7.86
CA ASP A 181 4.74 13.20 9.06
C ASP A 181 4.23 11.74 9.09
N LEU A 182 2.96 11.51 8.71
CA LEU A 182 2.40 10.15 8.60
C LEU A 182 3.09 9.34 7.49
N GLU A 183 3.34 9.93 6.32
CA GLU A 183 4.10 9.26 5.25
C GLU A 183 5.49 8.84 5.73
N ALA A 184 6.19 9.74 6.44
CA ALA A 184 7.53 9.49 6.93
C ALA A 184 7.60 8.32 7.93
N VAL A 185 6.57 8.12 8.75
CA VAL A 185 6.53 7.01 9.72
C VAL A 185 5.93 5.73 9.14
N THR A 186 5.06 5.82 8.12
CA THR A 186 4.42 4.63 7.50
C THR A 186 5.22 4.06 6.33
N ARG A 187 6.14 4.83 5.74
CA ARG A 187 6.98 4.41 4.60
C ARG A 187 6.16 3.97 3.37
N THR A 188 4.95 4.50 3.22
CA THR A 188 4.03 4.09 2.15
C THR A 188 4.66 4.35 0.77
N THR A 189 5.29 5.50 0.53
CA THR A 189 5.95 5.82 -0.74
C THR A 189 7.05 4.83 -1.10
N GLU A 190 7.81 4.38 -0.11
CA GLU A 190 8.90 3.42 -0.30
C GLU A 190 8.35 2.07 -0.75
N PHE A 191 7.39 1.52 -0.01
CA PHE A 191 6.73 0.27 -0.35
C PHE A 191 6.15 0.29 -1.76
N VAL A 192 5.45 1.38 -2.07
CA VAL A 192 4.82 1.64 -3.36
C VAL A 192 5.83 1.74 -4.51
N THR A 193 6.94 2.45 -4.26
CA THR A 193 8.05 2.58 -5.23
C THR A 193 8.70 1.23 -5.52
N GLU A 194 8.95 0.43 -4.49
CA GLU A 194 9.59 -0.89 -4.63
C GLU A 194 8.73 -1.86 -5.44
N LEU A 195 7.42 -1.91 -5.23
CA LEU A 195 6.59 -2.79 -6.06
C LEU A 195 6.55 -2.33 -7.51
N SER A 196 6.49 -1.02 -7.77
CA SER A 196 6.55 -0.49 -9.14
C SER A 196 7.83 -0.92 -9.86
N ILE A 197 8.97 -0.88 -9.15
CA ILE A 197 10.26 -1.37 -9.65
C ILE A 197 10.21 -2.89 -9.90
N CYS A 198 9.70 -3.66 -8.94
CA CYS A 198 9.55 -5.11 -9.05
C CYS A 198 8.70 -5.50 -10.28
N THR A 199 7.56 -4.86 -10.49
CA THR A 199 6.68 -5.14 -11.63
C THR A 199 7.37 -4.80 -12.95
N ARG A 200 8.04 -3.64 -13.05
CA ARG A 200 8.81 -3.26 -14.24
C ARG A 200 9.91 -4.27 -14.55
N ARG A 201 10.61 -4.74 -13.52
CA ARG A 201 11.68 -5.73 -13.64
C ARG A 201 11.15 -7.08 -14.15
N ALA A 202 10.03 -7.55 -13.61
CA ALA A 202 9.39 -8.80 -14.06
C ALA A 202 8.99 -8.74 -15.54
N LEU A 203 8.34 -7.65 -15.96
CA LEU A 203 7.93 -7.45 -17.35
C LEU A 203 9.13 -7.35 -18.30
N LEU A 204 10.18 -6.65 -17.91
CA LEU A 204 11.40 -6.59 -18.71
C LEU A 204 12.00 -7.98 -18.88
N MET A 205 12.10 -8.76 -17.80
CA MET A 205 12.69 -10.10 -17.85
C MET A 205 11.96 -11.01 -18.84
N GLY A 206 10.62 -10.92 -18.88
CA GLY A 206 9.81 -11.58 -19.90
C GLY A 206 10.12 -11.10 -21.32
N LYS A 207 10.20 -9.77 -21.52
CA LYS A 207 10.46 -9.17 -22.83
C LYS A 207 11.84 -9.50 -23.41
N VAL A 208 12.87 -9.59 -22.56
CA VAL A 208 14.26 -9.87 -22.99
C VAL A 208 14.63 -11.33 -22.84
N ASN A 209 13.65 -12.20 -22.58
CA ASN A 209 13.85 -13.64 -22.42
C ASN A 209 14.92 -14.01 -21.36
N GLY A 210 15.02 -13.20 -20.30
CA GLY A 210 16.01 -13.40 -19.24
C GLY A 210 17.46 -13.04 -19.60
N ASP A 211 17.71 -12.31 -20.70
CA ASP A 211 19.03 -11.80 -21.04
C ASP A 211 19.69 -11.04 -19.87
N THR A 212 20.79 -11.60 -19.38
CA THR A 212 21.52 -11.09 -18.22
C THR A 212 22.12 -9.70 -18.44
N GLU A 213 22.52 -9.37 -19.67
CA GLU A 213 23.09 -8.05 -19.97
C GLU A 213 22.00 -6.98 -19.91
N ALA A 214 20.84 -7.23 -20.53
CA ALA A 214 19.69 -6.35 -20.47
C ALA A 214 19.16 -6.17 -19.03
N MET A 215 19.12 -7.25 -18.24
CA MET A 215 18.73 -7.16 -16.82
C MET A 215 19.74 -6.38 -15.98
N SER A 216 21.05 -6.56 -16.20
CA SER A 216 22.09 -5.78 -15.52
C SER A 216 22.03 -4.29 -15.89
N ALA A 217 21.73 -3.98 -17.15
CA ALA A 217 21.55 -2.61 -17.61
C ALA A 217 20.31 -1.96 -16.97
N PHE A 218 19.22 -2.70 -16.80
CA PHE A 218 18.05 -2.22 -16.06
C PHE A 218 18.39 -1.98 -14.58
N ASP A 219 19.01 -2.94 -13.91
CA ASP A 219 19.34 -2.83 -12.47
C ASP A 219 20.31 -1.65 -12.22
N SER A 220 21.20 -1.32 -13.18
CA SER A 220 22.07 -0.15 -13.09
C SER A 220 21.31 1.18 -13.31
N ASN A 221 20.35 1.20 -14.23
CA ASN A 221 19.57 2.40 -14.57
C ASN A 221 18.41 2.67 -13.59
N ILE A 222 17.90 1.64 -12.92
CA ILE A 222 16.75 1.77 -12.02
C ILE A 222 17.11 2.59 -10.78
N SER A 223 18.37 2.56 -10.32
CA SER A 223 18.81 3.37 -9.18
C SER A 223 18.65 4.87 -9.45
N ALA A 224 18.92 5.32 -10.67
CA ALA A 224 18.70 6.71 -11.08
C ALA A 224 17.21 7.04 -11.22
N GLN A 225 16.42 6.13 -11.82
CA GLN A 225 14.98 6.29 -11.98
C GLN A 225 14.20 6.20 -10.66
N LYS A 226 14.75 5.52 -9.64
CA LYS A 226 14.11 5.32 -8.35
C LYS A 226 13.79 6.65 -7.66
N ILE A 227 14.65 7.65 -7.81
CA ILE A 227 14.40 9.00 -7.26
C ILE A 227 13.19 9.64 -7.94
N GLU A 228 13.14 9.63 -9.27
CA GLU A 228 12.02 10.18 -10.04
C GLU A 228 10.70 9.45 -9.76
N ILE A 229 10.75 8.11 -9.69
CA ILE A 229 9.60 7.27 -9.33
C ILE A 229 9.13 7.61 -7.92
N ARG A 230 10.05 7.72 -6.96
CA ARG A 230 9.73 8.06 -5.57
C ARG A 230 9.07 9.43 -5.48
N ASP A 231 9.62 10.45 -6.12
CA ASP A 231 9.10 11.82 -6.03
C ASP A 231 7.69 11.93 -6.64
N THR A 232 7.47 11.25 -7.76
CA THR A 232 6.14 11.15 -8.39
C THR A 232 5.17 10.39 -7.49
N THR A 233 5.62 9.28 -6.91
CA THR A 233 4.82 8.43 -6.00
C THR A 233 4.43 9.18 -4.74
N TYR A 234 5.34 9.94 -4.15
CA TYR A 234 5.13 10.68 -2.91
C TYR A 234 3.93 11.63 -3.02
N GLN A 235 3.81 12.36 -4.13
CA GLN A 235 2.68 13.28 -4.34
C GLN A 235 1.35 12.52 -4.40
N GLY A 236 1.30 11.41 -5.13
CA GLY A 236 0.13 10.53 -5.17
C GLY A 236 -0.22 10.00 -3.77
N VAL A 237 0.79 9.61 -2.99
CA VAL A 237 0.63 9.15 -1.61
C VAL A 237 -0.02 10.20 -0.73
N ILE A 238 0.46 11.44 -0.76
CA ILE A 238 -0.11 12.51 0.03
C ILE A 238 -1.57 12.78 -0.35
N PHE A 239 -1.95 12.75 -1.64
CA PHE A 239 -3.34 12.94 -2.06
C PHE A 239 -4.26 11.83 -1.55
N ILE A 240 -3.80 10.59 -1.61
CA ILE A 240 -4.62 9.45 -1.20
C ILE A 240 -4.70 9.35 0.33
N MET A 241 -3.64 9.70 1.06
CA MET A 241 -3.72 9.88 2.51
C MET A 241 -4.69 11.01 2.87
N ALA A 242 -4.65 12.15 2.16
CA ALA A 242 -5.58 13.25 2.39
C ALA A 242 -7.04 12.84 2.19
N TYR A 243 -7.32 12.04 1.15
CA TYR A 243 -8.65 11.51 0.87
C TYR A 243 -9.07 10.45 1.90
N SER A 244 -8.21 9.47 2.17
CA SER A 244 -8.54 8.33 3.04
C SER A 244 -8.79 8.80 4.48
N TYR A 245 -7.93 9.69 4.99
CA TYR A 245 -8.02 10.19 6.36
C TYR A 245 -8.81 11.50 6.50
N GLN A 246 -9.65 11.85 5.51
CA GLN A 246 -10.42 13.10 5.54
C GLN A 246 -11.38 13.19 6.75
N GLU A 247 -11.82 12.04 7.28
CA GLU A 247 -12.71 11.94 8.45
C GLU A 247 -11.98 11.92 9.81
N LEU A 248 -10.64 11.84 9.80
CA LEU A 248 -9.84 11.96 11.02
C LEU A 248 -9.61 13.43 11.33
N THR A 249 -9.78 13.84 12.58
CA THR A 249 -9.33 15.15 13.06
C THR A 249 -7.79 15.24 13.01
N ASN A 250 -7.25 16.46 13.06
CA ASN A 250 -5.79 16.65 13.16
C ASN A 250 -5.21 15.99 14.41
N MET A 251 -5.98 15.90 15.49
CA MET A 251 -5.58 15.28 16.75
C MET A 251 -5.50 13.76 16.59
N GLU A 252 -6.55 13.13 16.07
CA GLU A 252 -6.55 11.68 15.76
C GLU A 252 -5.41 11.29 14.79
N LEU A 253 -5.16 12.11 13.78
CA LEU A 253 -4.04 11.88 12.85
C LEU A 253 -2.67 12.00 13.55
N ASN A 254 -2.52 12.97 14.45
CA ASN A 254 -1.31 13.09 15.26
C ASN A 254 -1.12 11.90 16.21
N GLU A 255 -2.19 11.43 16.84
CA GLU A 255 -2.19 10.23 17.69
C GLU A 255 -1.75 8.99 16.89
N TYR A 256 -2.21 8.86 15.64
CA TYR A 256 -1.77 7.77 14.76
C TYR A 256 -0.27 7.86 14.43
N ILE A 257 0.26 9.06 14.20
CA ILE A 257 1.69 9.28 13.99
C ILE A 257 2.48 8.91 15.25
N GLN A 258 2.00 9.32 16.43
CA GLN A 258 2.65 9.01 17.72
C GLN A 258 2.74 7.50 17.96
N PHE A 259 1.73 6.72 17.56
CA PHE A 259 1.79 5.26 17.61
C PHE A 259 3.03 4.71 16.90
N TYR A 260 3.29 5.11 15.64
CA TYR A 260 4.47 4.65 14.91
C TYR A 260 5.81 5.24 15.40
N GLN A 261 5.76 6.24 16.29
CA GLN A 261 6.96 6.77 16.97
C GLN A 261 7.32 5.97 18.24
N THR A 262 6.43 5.12 18.73
CA THR A 262 6.75 4.16 19.81
C THR A 262 7.76 3.11 19.33
N ALA A 263 8.45 2.45 20.25
CA ALA A 263 9.41 1.39 19.90
C ALA A 263 8.71 0.22 19.18
N GLU A 264 7.55 -0.20 19.68
CA GLU A 264 6.74 -1.26 19.12
C GLU A 264 6.15 -0.89 17.75
N GLY A 265 5.58 0.33 17.63
CA GLY A 265 5.01 0.81 16.38
C GLY A 265 6.06 0.95 15.28
N LYS A 266 7.24 1.52 15.61
CA LYS A 266 8.36 1.64 14.67
C LYS A 266 8.87 0.28 14.21
N LEU A 267 9.06 -0.66 15.14
CA LEU A 267 9.47 -2.01 14.79
C LEU A 267 8.41 -2.68 13.90
N PHE A 268 7.13 -2.52 14.23
CA PHE A 268 6.04 -3.16 13.51
C PHE A 268 5.95 -2.71 12.06
N ILE A 269 6.02 -1.40 11.81
CA ILE A 269 5.99 -0.87 10.44
C ILE A 269 7.26 -1.23 9.67
N THR A 270 8.44 -1.21 10.30
CA THR A 270 9.69 -1.63 9.66
C THR A 270 9.62 -3.08 9.21
N GLU A 271 9.31 -3.99 10.13
CA GLU A 271 9.23 -5.43 9.82
C GLU A 271 8.16 -5.75 8.78
N THR A 272 7.00 -5.09 8.86
CA THR A 272 5.92 -5.31 7.90
C THR A 272 6.31 -4.85 6.51
N VAL A 273 6.80 -3.62 6.36
CA VAL A 273 7.16 -3.04 5.06
C VAL A 273 8.32 -3.81 4.43
N ASP A 274 9.39 -4.08 5.18
CA ASP A 274 10.58 -4.74 4.66
C ASP A 274 10.24 -6.18 4.22
N THR A 275 9.51 -6.93 5.05
CA THR A 275 9.09 -8.31 4.72
C THR A 275 8.21 -8.36 3.47
N LEU A 276 7.26 -7.43 3.34
CA LEU A 276 6.40 -7.39 2.16
C LEU A 276 7.18 -7.01 0.91
N ILE A 277 8.10 -6.05 0.98
CA ILE A 277 9.00 -5.70 -0.14
C ILE A 277 9.79 -6.93 -0.59
N GLU A 278 10.43 -7.64 0.33
CA GLU A 278 11.22 -8.84 0.02
C GLU A 278 10.35 -9.95 -0.60
N ALA A 279 9.15 -10.16 -0.05
CA ALA A 279 8.19 -11.10 -0.59
C ALA A 279 7.78 -10.73 -2.03
N PHE A 280 7.50 -9.46 -2.30
CA PHE A 280 7.18 -8.98 -3.64
C PHE A 280 8.35 -9.09 -4.61
N GLN A 281 9.57 -8.79 -4.19
CA GLN A 281 10.78 -8.96 -5.00
C GLN A 281 10.97 -10.43 -5.41
N ALA A 282 10.81 -11.37 -4.47
CA ALA A 282 10.90 -12.79 -4.74
C ALA A 282 9.83 -13.26 -5.73
N LYS A 283 8.57 -12.80 -5.56
CA LYS A 283 7.46 -13.15 -6.45
C LYS A 283 7.57 -12.51 -7.83
N SER A 284 8.00 -11.26 -7.92
CA SER A 284 8.29 -10.59 -9.19
C SER A 284 9.35 -11.33 -9.98
N LEU A 285 10.44 -11.75 -9.34
CA LEU A 285 11.49 -12.54 -10.00
C LEU A 285 10.91 -13.85 -10.56
N GLN A 286 10.10 -14.56 -9.77
CA GLN A 286 9.43 -15.78 -10.24
C GLN A 286 8.50 -15.50 -11.43
N THR A 287 7.72 -14.42 -11.37
CA THR A 287 6.80 -13.98 -12.44
C THR A 287 7.54 -13.72 -13.73
N GLY A 288 8.60 -12.91 -13.69
CA GLY A 288 9.36 -12.60 -14.90
C GLY A 288 9.99 -13.83 -15.55
N ARG A 289 10.36 -14.87 -14.77
CA ARG A 289 10.93 -16.12 -15.32
C ARG A 289 9.87 -16.89 -16.09
N ARG A 290 8.68 -17.02 -15.51
CA ARG A 290 7.55 -17.70 -16.16
C ARG A 290 7.07 -16.96 -17.41
N ILE A 291 7.08 -15.63 -17.39
CA ILE A 291 6.74 -14.85 -18.58
C ILE A 291 7.80 -15.05 -19.68
N ALA A 292 9.08 -15.10 -19.35
CA ALA A 292 10.13 -15.40 -20.32
C ALA A 292 9.96 -16.81 -20.94
N GLU A 293 9.60 -17.81 -20.14
CA GLU A 293 9.32 -19.16 -20.65
C GLU A 293 8.21 -19.19 -21.72
N LEU A 294 7.19 -18.32 -21.62
CA LEU A 294 6.14 -18.20 -22.64
C LEU A 294 6.69 -17.69 -23.99
N ALA A 295 7.72 -16.84 -23.98
CA ALA A 295 8.32 -16.26 -25.18
C ALA A 295 9.32 -17.20 -25.87
N ILE A 296 9.79 -18.27 -25.20
CA ILE A 296 10.66 -19.31 -25.77
C ILE A 296 9.85 -20.36 -26.56
N VAL A 297 8.56 -20.52 -26.26
CA VAL A 297 7.69 -21.56 -26.85
C VAL A 297 7.04 -21.09 -28.19
N LYS A 298 7.19 -19.82 -28.55
CA LYS A 298 6.78 -19.25 -29.86
C LYS A 298 7.96 -19.16 -30.81
#